data_AF-A0A5R9BJA8-F1
#
_entry.id   AF-A0A5R9BJA8-F1
#
_cell.length_a   1.000
_cell.length_b   1.000
_cell.length_c   1.000
_cell.angle_alpha   90.00
_cell.angle_beta   90.00
_cell.angle_gamma   90.00
#
_symmetry.space_group_name_H-M   'P 1'
#
loop_
_entity.id
_entity.type
_entity.pdbx_description
1 polymer ?
#
loop_
_entity_poly.entity_id
_entity_poly.type
_entity_poly.pdbx_seq_one_letter_code
_entity_poly.pdbx_strand_id
1 'polypeptide(L)'
;MDGGAVVAQQNTKSAASKPSVIDVVKVLVRLGPKQINDEIALATAQMKAKGMAAAIAAALVVVGLVFLTFLTVALIVAAIAGLHAAGFQLWAAALIVAGGFLLIALVFALIGLAKFKRTQPLTPEDAIRGLRLDLGVAREGTDFDPKSLDRADEERRRAKAEAKRRSAEQKKTPGEGAPQKPSYTELLRRTALRRDHIAGLQDQLRTRFTRSNTVLDQPPQPQDSLPPEAPAPAPPVDGQDPADARGAKEFFAERWKPLAVAAGSAAAAGAFLRELTKK
;
A
#
# COMPACT_ATOMS: atom_id res chain seq x y z
N MET A 1 52.32 53.37 -24.23
CA MET A 1 52.29 52.63 -22.97
C MET A 1 51.27 51.50 -23.11
N ASP A 2 51.44 50.62 -24.10
CA ASP A 2 52.43 49.52 -24.17
C ASP A 2 52.10 48.42 -23.17
N GLY A 3 51.65 47.28 -23.70
CA GLY A 3 51.33 46.09 -22.93
C GLY A 3 50.68 45.01 -23.80
N GLY A 4 51.28 44.71 -24.95
CA GLY A 4 50.85 43.60 -25.79
C GLY A 4 51.08 42.26 -25.10
N ALA A 5 50.01 41.49 -24.94
CA ALA A 5 50.08 40.04 -24.76
C ALA A 5 49.43 39.40 -26.00
N VAL A 6 50.29 39.13 -26.97
CA VAL A 6 50.06 38.27 -28.12
C VAL A 6 49.50 36.93 -27.65
N VAL A 7 48.20 36.71 -27.82
CA VAL A 7 47.61 35.37 -27.70
C VAL A 7 48.06 34.61 -28.93
N ALA A 8 49.11 33.80 -28.74
CA ALA A 8 49.68 32.92 -29.72
C ALA A 8 48.59 32.01 -30.30
N GLN A 9 48.34 32.21 -31.58
CA GLN A 9 47.55 31.33 -32.44
C GLN A 9 48.29 29.99 -32.56
N GLN A 10 48.05 29.08 -31.60
CA GLN A 10 48.50 27.69 -31.72
C GLN A 10 47.61 26.96 -32.73
N ASN A 11 48.12 26.96 -33.96
CA ASN A 11 47.78 26.05 -35.03
C ASN A 11 48.13 24.61 -34.60
N THR A 12 47.16 23.86 -34.08
CA THR A 12 47.22 22.41 -34.06
C THR A 12 46.09 21.86 -34.94
N LYS A 13 46.46 21.55 -36.19
CA LYS A 13 45.78 20.52 -36.98
C LYS A 13 45.90 19.19 -36.21
N SER A 14 45.00 18.96 -35.26
CA SER A 14 44.72 17.61 -34.79
C SER A 14 43.63 17.05 -35.69
N ALA A 15 43.96 16.02 -36.46
CA ALA A 15 43.00 15.29 -37.27
C ALA A 15 41.84 14.84 -36.36
N ALA A 16 40.64 15.35 -36.64
CA ALA A 16 39.44 14.99 -35.93
C ALA A 16 39.08 13.52 -36.22
N SER A 17 39.57 12.61 -35.39
CA SER A 17 38.97 11.29 -35.26
C SER A 17 37.54 11.49 -34.77
N LYS A 18 36.57 11.21 -35.63
CA LYS A 18 35.14 11.16 -35.25
C LYS A 18 35.04 10.21 -34.06
N PRO A 19 34.47 10.63 -32.91
CA PRO A 19 34.37 9.76 -31.75
C PRO A 19 33.62 8.49 -32.18
N SER A 20 34.24 7.34 -31.91
CA SER A 20 33.61 6.06 -32.20
C SER A 20 32.31 5.96 -31.40
N VAL A 21 31.28 5.32 -31.96
CA VAL A 21 30.04 5.02 -31.23
C VAL A 21 30.34 4.31 -29.91
N ILE A 22 31.43 3.53 -29.87
CA ILE A 22 31.94 2.86 -28.67
C ILE A 22 32.45 3.87 -27.63
N ASP A 23 33.12 4.95 -28.04
CA ASP A 23 33.58 6.00 -27.13
C ASP A 23 32.42 6.81 -26.57
N VAL A 24 31.37 7.08 -27.36
CA VAL A 24 30.15 7.75 -26.89
C VAL A 24 29.42 6.89 -25.86
N VAL A 25 29.27 5.59 -26.10
CA VAL A 25 28.68 4.66 -25.13
C VAL A 25 29.53 4.58 -23.86
N LYS A 26 30.87 4.54 -23.98
CA LYS A 26 31.79 4.48 -22.83
C LYS A 26 31.74 5.76 -21.99
N VAL A 27 31.59 6.92 -22.63
CA VAL A 27 31.39 8.22 -21.97
C VAL A 27 30.01 8.27 -21.31
N LEU A 28 28.95 7.79 -21.96
CA LEU A 28 27.60 7.77 -21.40
C LEU A 28 27.49 6.83 -20.18
N VAL A 29 28.10 5.65 -20.22
CA VAL A 29 28.16 4.72 -19.08
C VAL A 29 28.99 5.30 -17.92
N ARG A 30 30.00 6.12 -18.22
CA ARG A 30 30.88 6.75 -17.22
C ARG A 30 30.29 8.03 -16.62
N LEU A 31 29.51 8.81 -17.37
CA LEU A 31 28.92 10.09 -16.92
C LEU A 31 27.43 10.00 -16.53
N GLY A 32 26.66 9.07 -17.10
CA GLY A 32 25.24 8.90 -16.80
C GLY A 32 24.93 8.80 -15.31
N PRO A 33 25.66 7.98 -14.52
CA PRO A 33 25.44 7.88 -13.08
C PRO A 33 25.70 9.18 -12.33
N LYS A 34 26.70 9.97 -12.76
CA LYS A 34 27.01 11.26 -12.11
C LYS A 34 25.94 12.30 -12.40
N GLN A 35 25.46 12.37 -13.65
CA GLN A 35 24.42 13.31 -14.05
C GLN A 35 23.09 13.03 -13.35
N ILE A 36 22.73 11.76 -13.19
CA ILE A 36 21.56 11.35 -12.40
C ILE A 36 21.72 11.76 -10.93
N ASN A 37 22.90 11.54 -10.34
CA ASN A 37 23.15 11.93 -8.95
C ASN A 37 23.08 13.45 -8.76
N ASP A 38 23.56 14.24 -9.72
CA ASP A 38 23.50 15.70 -9.68
C ASP A 38 22.07 16.22 -9.79
N GLU A 39 21.26 15.64 -10.68
CA GLU A 39 19.82 15.96 -10.79
C GLU A 39 19.04 15.57 -9.54
N ILE A 40 19.35 14.42 -8.93
CA ILE A 40 18.77 14.00 -7.64
C ILE A 40 19.20 14.97 -6.53
N ALA A 41 20.46 15.37 -6.48
CA ALA A 41 20.96 16.32 -5.49
C ALA A 41 20.30 17.69 -5.64
N LEU A 42 20.15 18.17 -6.89
CA LEU A 42 19.43 19.41 -7.21
C LEU A 42 17.96 19.33 -6.80
N ALA A 43 17.26 18.25 -7.18
CA ALA A 43 15.87 18.02 -6.80
C ALA A 43 15.72 17.96 -5.28
N THR A 44 16.64 17.29 -4.59
CA THR A 44 16.65 17.18 -3.12
C THR A 44 16.88 18.54 -2.46
N ALA A 45 17.81 19.34 -2.96
CA ALA A 45 18.05 20.69 -2.46
C ALA A 45 16.84 21.61 -2.64
N GLN A 46 16.19 21.55 -3.81
CA GLN A 46 14.96 22.31 -4.08
C GLN A 46 13.78 21.83 -3.22
N MET A 47 13.61 20.52 -3.03
CA MET A 47 12.60 19.95 -2.14
C MET A 47 12.86 20.29 -0.69
N LYS A 48 14.11 20.37 -0.23
CA LYS A 48 14.44 20.76 1.14
C LYS A 48 14.10 22.22 1.40
N ALA A 49 14.45 23.12 0.47
CA ALA A 49 14.12 24.53 0.59
C ALA A 49 12.60 24.79 0.55
N LYS A 50 11.90 24.24 -0.44
CA LYS A 50 10.44 24.36 -0.56
C LYS A 50 9.70 23.63 0.55
N GLY A 51 10.20 22.46 0.94
CA GLY A 51 9.65 21.63 2.01
C GLY A 51 9.78 22.28 3.37
N MET A 52 10.90 22.96 3.66
CA MET A 52 11.08 23.67 4.92
C MET A 52 10.14 24.87 5.04
N ALA A 53 9.96 25.64 3.96
CA ALA A 53 8.98 26.73 3.94
C ALA A 53 7.55 26.21 4.14
N ALA A 54 7.17 25.13 3.45
CA ALA A 54 5.86 24.49 3.64
C ALA A 54 5.69 23.94 5.07
N ALA A 55 6.74 23.36 5.65
CA ALA A 55 6.73 22.83 7.01
C ALA A 55 6.55 23.94 8.05
N ILE A 56 7.25 25.08 7.91
CA ILE A 56 7.09 26.23 8.79
C ILE A 56 5.68 26.80 8.67
N ALA A 57 5.16 26.95 7.44
CA ALA A 57 3.79 27.42 7.22
C ALA A 57 2.76 26.46 7.87
N ALA A 58 2.92 25.15 7.69
CA ALA A 58 2.06 24.16 8.33
C ALA A 58 2.17 24.21 9.87
N ALA A 59 3.38 24.37 10.42
CA ALA A 59 3.58 24.49 11.86
C ALA A 59 2.88 25.74 12.42
N LEU A 60 2.99 26.89 11.75
CA LEU A 60 2.30 28.12 12.15
C LEU A 60 0.77 27.97 12.12
N VAL A 61 0.23 27.27 11.11
CA VAL A 61 -1.21 26.97 11.05
C VAL A 61 -1.62 26.09 12.23
N VAL A 62 -0.84 25.05 12.56
CA VAL A 62 -1.14 24.18 13.72
C VAL A 62 -1.12 24.97 15.01
N VAL A 63 -0.10 25.80 15.25
CA VAL A 63 -0.03 26.67 16.43
C VAL A 63 -1.21 27.64 16.47
N GLY A 64 -1.55 28.27 15.35
CA GLY A 64 -2.70 29.15 15.23
C GLY A 64 -4.03 28.44 15.55
N LEU A 65 -4.20 27.19 15.10
CA LEU A 65 -5.37 26.39 15.44
C LEU A 65 -5.44 26.08 16.94
N VAL A 66 -4.32 25.85 17.62
CA VAL A 66 -4.28 25.67 19.09
C VAL A 66 -4.72 26.94 19.81
N PHE A 67 -4.25 28.12 19.40
CA PHE A 67 -4.72 29.37 20.00
C PHE A 67 -6.21 29.64 19.68
N LEU A 68 -6.68 29.24 18.49
CA LEU A 68 -8.08 29.33 18.13
C LEU A 68 -8.97 28.41 18.98
N THR A 69 -8.50 27.22 19.36
CA THR A 69 -9.25 26.35 20.28
C THR A 69 -9.35 26.97 21.68
N PHE A 70 -8.25 27.54 22.21
CA PHE A 70 -8.29 28.26 23.48
C PHE A 70 -9.21 29.48 23.43
N LEU A 71 -9.16 30.27 22.35
CA LEU A 71 -10.07 31.39 22.13
C LEU A 71 -11.53 30.92 22.10
N THR A 72 -11.82 29.80 21.43
CA THR A 72 -13.18 29.25 21.36
C THR A 72 -13.69 28.87 22.75
N VAL A 73 -12.87 28.22 23.57
CA VAL A 73 -13.24 27.88 24.96
C VAL A 73 -13.48 29.14 25.78
N ALA A 74 -12.61 30.14 25.67
CA ALA A 74 -12.77 31.42 26.37
C ALA A 74 -14.07 32.14 25.96
N LEU A 75 -14.41 32.14 24.66
CA LEU A 75 -15.66 32.71 24.14
C LEU A 75 -16.90 31.94 24.64
N ILE A 76 -16.83 30.61 24.73
CA ILE A 76 -17.93 29.82 25.30
C ILE A 76 -18.16 30.21 26.75
N VAL A 77 -17.11 30.27 27.56
CA VAL A 77 -17.20 30.67 28.98
C VAL A 77 -17.74 32.10 29.10
N ALA A 78 -17.23 33.03 28.29
CA ALA A 78 -17.69 34.41 28.26
C ALA A 78 -19.18 34.53 27.87
N ALA A 79 -19.63 33.75 26.88
CA ALA A 79 -21.03 33.72 26.48
C ALA A 79 -21.95 33.20 27.59
N ILE A 80 -21.55 32.12 28.28
CA ILE A 80 -22.30 31.57 29.41
C ILE A 80 -22.35 32.58 30.56
N ALA A 81 -21.22 33.20 30.91
CA ALA A 81 -21.14 34.20 31.95
C ALA A 81 -21.97 35.46 31.60
N GLY A 82 -21.95 35.89 30.34
CA GLY A 82 -22.74 37.02 29.85
C GLY A 82 -24.24 36.76 29.92
N LEU A 83 -24.71 35.57 29.52
CA LEU A 83 -26.13 35.19 29.66
C LEU A 83 -26.53 35.07 31.14
N HIS A 84 -25.66 34.53 31.99
CA HIS A 84 -25.91 34.48 33.42
C HIS A 84 -26.03 35.89 34.02
N ALA A 85 -25.14 36.82 33.65
CA ALA A 85 -25.21 38.22 34.05
C ALA A 85 -26.46 38.95 33.53
N ALA A 86 -27.05 38.48 32.42
CA ALA A 86 -28.33 38.96 31.90
C ALA A 86 -29.56 38.42 32.65
N GLY A 87 -29.37 37.62 33.71
CA GLY A 87 -30.44 37.13 34.59
C GLY A 87 -30.84 35.67 34.37
N PHE A 88 -30.19 34.95 33.44
CA PHE A 88 -30.45 33.53 33.26
C PHE A 88 -29.75 32.70 34.34
N GLN A 89 -30.35 31.57 34.74
CA GLN A 89 -29.68 30.58 35.60
C GLN A 89 -28.50 29.95 34.84
N LEU A 90 -27.42 29.59 35.56
CA LEU A 90 -26.18 29.10 34.95
C LEU A 90 -26.40 27.87 34.04
N TRP A 91 -27.25 26.93 34.47
CA TRP A 91 -27.59 25.74 33.68
C TRP A 91 -28.34 26.11 32.39
N ALA A 92 -29.24 27.09 32.44
CA ALA A 92 -30.02 27.54 31.28
C ALA A 92 -29.13 28.29 30.28
N ALA A 93 -28.24 29.15 30.76
CA ALA A 93 -27.24 29.84 29.93
C ALA A 93 -26.35 28.84 29.18
N ALA A 94 -25.85 27.80 29.87
CA ALA A 94 -25.05 26.74 29.26
C ALA A 94 -25.82 25.96 28.17
N LEU A 95 -27.09 25.62 28.42
CA LEU A 95 -27.93 24.93 27.42
C LEU A 95 -28.21 25.78 26.18
N ILE A 96 -28.43 27.09 26.33
CA ILE A 96 -28.65 28.00 25.20
C ILE A 96 -27.40 28.10 24.33
N VAL A 97 -26.23 28.31 24.94
CA VAL A 97 -24.96 28.37 24.20
C VAL A 97 -24.68 27.03 23.49
N ALA A 98 -24.87 25.91 24.19
CA ALA A 98 -24.71 24.57 23.60
C ALA A 98 -25.68 24.34 22.43
N GLY A 99 -26.94 24.78 22.55
CA GLY A 99 -27.92 24.72 21.48
C GLY A 99 -27.51 25.52 20.24
N GLY A 100 -26.92 26.71 20.43
CA GLY A 100 -26.35 27.50 19.34
C GLY A 100 -25.23 26.76 18.60
N PHE A 101 -24.29 26.16 19.33
CA PHE A 101 -23.23 25.35 18.73
C PHE A 101 -23.76 24.10 18.03
N LEU A 102 -24.80 23.46 18.56
CA LEU A 102 -25.44 22.31 17.94
C LEU A 102 -26.07 22.66 16.59
N LEU A 103 -26.74 23.81 16.48
CA LEU A 103 -27.28 24.30 15.22
C LEU A 103 -26.20 24.56 14.19
N ILE A 104 -25.10 25.21 14.59
CA ILE A 104 -23.94 25.44 13.71
C ILE A 104 -23.37 24.11 13.24
N ALA A 105 -23.14 23.16 14.17
CA ALA A 105 -22.62 21.83 13.86
C ALA A 105 -23.53 21.08 12.87
N LEU A 106 -24.85 21.18 13.03
CA LEU A 106 -25.82 20.57 12.12
C LEU A 106 -25.70 21.16 10.70
N VAL A 107 -25.58 22.48 10.57
CA VAL A 107 -25.39 23.14 9.26
C VAL A 107 -24.11 22.65 8.58
N PHE A 108 -22.99 22.62 9.32
CA PHE A 108 -21.73 22.11 8.77
C PHE A 108 -21.82 20.62 8.41
N ALA A 109 -22.49 19.80 9.22
CA ALA A 109 -22.70 18.39 8.92
C ALA A 109 -23.54 18.19 7.65
N LEU A 110 -24.60 18.99 7.46
CA LEU A 110 -25.43 18.95 6.25
C LEU A 110 -24.64 19.39 5.01
N ILE A 111 -23.87 20.48 5.09
CA ILE A 111 -23.01 20.94 3.99
C ILE A 111 -21.95 19.89 3.68
N GLY A 112 -21.30 19.35 4.71
CA GLY A 112 -20.30 18.30 4.60
C GLY A 112 -20.87 17.05 3.94
N LEU A 113 -22.05 16.60 4.37
CA LEU A 113 -22.73 15.46 3.78
C LEU A 113 -23.17 15.73 2.33
N ALA A 114 -23.66 16.94 2.03
CA ALA A 114 -24.03 17.32 0.67
C ALA A 114 -22.82 17.33 -0.26
N LYS A 115 -21.68 17.87 0.21
CA LYS A 115 -20.43 17.90 -0.56
C LYS A 115 -19.84 16.49 -0.72
N PHE A 116 -19.84 15.70 0.36
CA PHE A 116 -19.38 14.31 0.35
C PHE A 116 -20.18 13.43 -0.60
N LYS A 117 -21.51 13.59 -0.62
CA LYS A 117 -22.40 12.89 -1.56
C LYS A 117 -22.13 13.29 -3.02
N ARG A 118 -21.74 14.54 -3.29
CA ARG A 118 -21.37 15.00 -4.63
C ARG A 118 -20.00 14.51 -5.08
N THR A 119 -19.09 14.23 -4.14
CA THR A 119 -17.74 13.71 -4.45
C THR A 119 -17.68 12.19 -4.57
N GLN A 120 -18.81 11.48 -4.50
CA GLN A 120 -18.89 10.06 -4.81
C GLN A 120 -19.15 9.88 -6.31
N PRO A 121 -18.32 9.15 -7.05
CA PRO A 121 -17.38 8.14 -6.56
C PRO A 121 -15.99 8.71 -6.23
N LEU A 122 -15.49 8.42 -5.02
CA LEU A 122 -14.11 8.74 -4.59
C LEU A 122 -13.08 7.75 -5.18
N THR A 123 -13.52 6.81 -6.01
CA THR A 123 -12.62 5.93 -6.73
C THR A 123 -12.02 6.72 -7.90
N PRO A 124 -10.70 6.80 -8.05
CA PRO A 124 -10.11 7.44 -9.21
C PRO A 124 -10.27 6.49 -10.42
N GLU A 125 -11.45 6.51 -11.06
CA GLU A 125 -11.77 5.58 -12.16
C GLU A 125 -10.74 5.68 -13.29
N ASP A 126 -10.30 6.89 -13.62
CA ASP A 126 -9.34 7.13 -14.68
C ASP A 126 -7.95 6.54 -14.37
N ALA A 127 -7.50 6.64 -13.11
CA ALA A 127 -6.21 6.10 -12.69
C ALA A 127 -6.23 4.56 -12.69
N ILE A 128 -7.33 3.96 -12.21
CA ILE A 128 -7.51 2.51 -12.21
C ILE A 128 -7.63 2.00 -13.66
N ARG A 129 -8.33 2.74 -14.53
CA ARG A 129 -8.45 2.42 -15.95
C ARG A 129 -7.09 2.48 -16.64
N GLY A 130 -6.30 3.53 -16.42
CA GLY A 130 -4.95 3.66 -16.96
C GLY A 130 -4.07 2.47 -16.58
N LEU A 131 -4.04 2.11 -15.29
CA LEU A 131 -3.26 0.97 -14.82
C LEU A 131 -3.69 -0.36 -15.45
N ARG A 132 -5.00 -0.56 -15.65
CA ARG A 132 -5.53 -1.75 -16.35
C ARG A 132 -5.16 -1.76 -17.84
N LEU A 133 -5.16 -0.59 -18.47
CA LEU A 133 -4.73 -0.42 -19.85
C LEU A 133 -3.26 -0.82 -19.99
N ASP A 134 -2.41 -0.28 -19.11
CA ASP A 134 -0.97 -0.53 -19.11
C ASP A 134 -0.67 -2.02 -18.86
N LEU A 135 -1.41 -2.65 -17.94
CA LEU A 135 -1.31 -4.10 -17.69
C LEU A 135 -1.81 -4.94 -18.86
N GLY A 136 -2.88 -4.50 -19.54
CA GLY A 136 -3.42 -5.16 -20.73
C GLY A 136 -2.42 -5.12 -21.88
N VAL A 137 -1.86 -3.95 -22.16
CA VAL A 137 -0.81 -3.77 -23.18
C VAL A 137 0.46 -4.53 -22.81
N ALA A 138 0.85 -4.56 -21.53
CA ALA A 138 2.01 -5.34 -21.09
C ALA A 138 1.81 -6.85 -21.24
N ARG A 139 0.57 -7.35 -21.16
CA ARG A 139 0.23 -8.78 -21.25
C ARG A 139 -0.03 -9.25 -22.68
N GLU A 140 -0.76 -8.46 -23.45
CA GLU A 140 -1.31 -8.84 -24.76
C GLU A 140 -0.63 -8.06 -25.91
N GLY A 141 0.22 -7.08 -25.59
CA GLY A 141 0.97 -6.32 -26.59
C GLY A 141 0.07 -5.48 -27.49
N THR A 142 0.39 -5.45 -28.78
CA THR A 142 -0.36 -4.70 -29.80
C THR A 142 -1.74 -5.27 -30.09
N ASP A 143 -2.01 -6.52 -29.73
CA ASP A 143 -3.31 -7.17 -29.95
C ASP A 143 -4.35 -6.78 -28.89
N PHE A 144 -3.93 -6.04 -27.85
CA PHE A 144 -4.82 -5.56 -26.80
C PHE A 144 -5.81 -4.52 -27.34
N ASP A 145 -7.11 -4.87 -27.34
CA ASP A 145 -8.19 -3.93 -27.69
C ASP A 145 -8.66 -3.17 -26.43
N PRO A 146 -8.41 -1.84 -26.32
CA PRO A 146 -8.86 -1.04 -25.19
C PRO A 146 -10.39 -1.01 -25.02
N LYS A 147 -11.16 -1.20 -26.11
CA LYS A 147 -12.63 -1.22 -26.05
C LYS A 147 -13.19 -2.46 -25.37
N SER A 148 -12.38 -3.52 -25.18
CA SER A 148 -12.79 -4.72 -24.44
C SER A 148 -13.01 -4.43 -22.95
N LEU A 149 -12.20 -3.53 -22.36
CA LEU A 149 -12.33 -3.11 -20.97
C LEU A 149 -13.61 -2.31 -20.74
N ASP A 150 -13.93 -1.39 -21.64
CA ASP A 150 -15.14 -0.56 -21.54
C ASP A 150 -16.41 -1.43 -21.62
N ARG A 151 -16.43 -2.43 -22.51
CA ARG A 151 -17.53 -3.41 -22.60
C ARG A 151 -17.68 -4.21 -21.30
N ALA A 152 -16.58 -4.71 -20.74
CA ALA A 152 -16.61 -5.47 -19.49
C ALA A 152 -17.06 -4.62 -18.28
N ASP A 153 -16.62 -3.35 -18.20
CA ASP A 153 -17.04 -2.43 -17.15
C ASP A 153 -18.52 -2.03 -17.28
N GLU A 154 -19.03 -1.85 -18.51
CA GLU A 154 -20.46 -1.65 -18.77
C GLU A 154 -21.31 -2.84 -18.35
N GLU A 155 -20.93 -4.06 -18.72
CA GLU A 155 -21.63 -5.29 -18.32
C GLU A 155 -21.66 -5.43 -16.80
N ARG A 156 -20.53 -5.17 -16.13
CA ARG A 156 -20.44 -5.20 -14.67
C ARG A 156 -21.30 -4.11 -14.02
N ARG A 157 -21.43 -2.92 -14.63
CA ARG A 157 -22.34 -1.86 -14.17
C ARG A 157 -23.81 -2.27 -14.34
N ARG A 158 -24.18 -2.88 -15.47
CA ARG A 158 -25.54 -3.39 -15.74
C ARG A 158 -25.92 -4.50 -14.75
N ALA A 159 -25.05 -5.49 -14.54
CA ALA A 159 -25.26 -6.56 -13.58
C ALA A 159 -25.42 -6.04 -12.14
N LYS A 160 -24.61 -5.04 -11.72
CA LYS A 160 -24.79 -4.38 -10.41
C LYS A 160 -26.10 -3.61 -10.30
N ALA A 161 -26.51 -2.92 -11.36
CA ALA A 161 -27.78 -2.18 -11.39
C ALA A 161 -28.98 -3.14 -11.30
N GLU A 162 -28.95 -4.25 -12.04
CA GLU A 162 -29.96 -5.31 -11.97
C GLU A 162 -29.99 -5.99 -10.60
N ALA A 163 -28.84 -6.35 -10.03
CA ALA A 163 -28.77 -6.92 -8.69
C ALA A 163 -29.31 -5.95 -7.62
N LYS A 164 -29.04 -4.64 -7.77
CA LYS A 164 -29.59 -3.61 -6.89
C LYS A 164 -31.10 -3.45 -7.06
N ARG A 165 -31.62 -3.54 -8.29
CA ARG A 165 -33.07 -3.53 -8.57
C ARG A 165 -33.75 -4.75 -7.98
N ARG A 166 -33.23 -5.96 -8.24
CA ARG A 166 -33.74 -7.23 -7.68
C ARG A 166 -33.74 -7.21 -6.14
N SER A 167 -32.66 -6.73 -5.52
CA SER A 167 -32.61 -6.60 -4.04
C SER A 167 -33.50 -5.49 -3.49
N ALA A 168 -33.84 -4.46 -4.27
CA ALA A 168 -34.82 -3.44 -3.89
C ALA A 168 -36.27 -3.93 -4.06
N GLU A 169 -36.55 -4.73 -5.09
CA GLU A 169 -37.84 -5.38 -5.34
C GLU A 169 -38.13 -6.46 -4.29
N GLN A 170 -37.13 -7.29 -3.96
CA GLN A 170 -37.21 -8.29 -2.90
C GLN A 170 -37.41 -7.68 -1.50
N LYS A 171 -37.06 -6.40 -1.31
CA LYS A 171 -37.37 -5.64 -0.09
C LYS A 171 -38.78 -5.03 -0.08
N LYS A 172 -39.46 -4.95 -1.23
CA LYS A 172 -40.77 -4.30 -1.40
C LYS A 172 -41.94 -5.28 -1.47
N THR A 173 -41.72 -6.55 -1.81
CA THR A 173 -42.76 -7.59 -1.76
C THR A 173 -43.12 -7.92 -0.31
N PRO A 174 -44.36 -7.65 0.16
CA PRO A 174 -44.84 -8.09 1.47
C PRO A 174 -45.29 -9.55 1.34
N GLY A 175 -44.36 -10.50 1.44
CA GLY A 175 -44.71 -11.92 1.36
C GLY A 175 -43.56 -12.92 1.32
N GLU A 176 -42.38 -12.52 0.86
CA GLU A 176 -41.18 -13.35 0.94
C GLU A 176 -40.21 -12.74 1.94
N GLY A 177 -40.32 -13.22 3.18
CA GLY A 177 -39.48 -12.79 4.29
C GLY A 177 -37.99 -12.89 3.96
N ALA A 178 -37.20 -12.06 4.66
CA ALA A 178 -35.75 -12.19 4.75
C ALA A 178 -35.36 -13.68 4.78
N PRO A 179 -34.26 -14.10 4.12
CA PRO A 179 -33.88 -15.51 4.02
C PRO A 179 -34.04 -16.15 5.39
N GLN A 180 -35.01 -17.08 5.52
CA GLN A 180 -35.30 -17.70 6.80
C GLN A 180 -33.98 -18.23 7.33
N LYS A 181 -33.60 -17.76 8.53
CA LYS A 181 -32.36 -18.21 9.18
C LYS A 181 -32.43 -19.74 9.15
N PRO A 182 -31.43 -20.44 8.57
CA PRO A 182 -31.52 -21.88 8.40
C PRO A 182 -31.88 -22.52 9.73
N SER A 183 -32.90 -23.39 9.72
CA SER A 183 -33.37 -24.05 10.94
C SER A 183 -32.22 -24.71 11.67
N TYR A 184 -32.28 -24.79 13.01
CA TYR A 184 -31.21 -25.39 13.82
C TYR A 184 -30.82 -26.80 13.33
N THR A 185 -31.80 -27.59 12.91
CA THR A 185 -31.60 -28.93 12.31
C THR A 185 -30.89 -28.87 10.95
N GLU A 186 -31.17 -27.86 10.14
CA GLU A 186 -30.50 -27.57 8.86
C GLU A 186 -29.03 -27.20 9.07
N LEU A 187 -28.75 -26.38 10.10
CA LEU A 187 -27.39 -25.98 10.47
C LEU A 187 -26.57 -27.19 10.94
N LEU A 188 -27.17 -28.07 11.74
CA LEU A 188 -26.53 -29.32 12.16
C LEU A 188 -26.23 -30.22 10.94
N ARG A 189 -27.18 -30.37 10.02
CA ARG A 189 -27.00 -31.16 8.79
C ARG A 189 -25.87 -30.61 7.92
N ARG A 190 -25.83 -29.28 7.71
CA ARG A 190 -24.74 -28.61 6.98
C ARG A 190 -23.40 -28.77 7.66
N THR A 191 -23.37 -28.79 8.99
CA THR A 191 -22.14 -28.95 9.76
C THR A 191 -21.62 -30.38 9.66
N ALA A 192 -22.52 -31.38 9.71
CA ALA A 192 -22.16 -32.78 9.47
C ALA A 192 -21.57 -32.98 8.07
N LEU A 193 -22.25 -32.48 7.02
CA LEU A 193 -21.74 -32.57 5.64
C LEU A 193 -20.37 -31.91 5.44
N ARG A 194 -20.11 -30.79 6.11
CA ARG A 194 -18.79 -30.15 6.07
C ARG A 194 -17.71 -31.02 6.71
N ARG A 195 -18.01 -31.71 7.81
CA ARG A 195 -17.06 -32.60 8.48
C ARG A 195 -16.70 -33.78 7.59
N ASP A 196 -17.68 -34.38 6.93
CA ASP A 196 -17.44 -35.47 5.98
C ASP A 196 -16.58 -35.00 4.79
N HIS A 197 -16.85 -33.81 4.28
CA HIS A 197 -16.05 -33.23 3.19
C HIS A 197 -14.61 -32.94 3.62
N ILE A 198 -14.40 -32.43 4.84
CA ILE A 198 -13.07 -32.18 5.39
C ILE A 198 -12.32 -33.50 5.64
N ALA A 199 -13.01 -34.53 6.13
CA ALA A 199 -12.43 -35.86 6.30
C ALA A 199 -11.94 -36.44 4.96
N GLY A 200 -12.74 -36.33 3.91
CA GLY A 200 -12.34 -36.74 2.56
C GLY A 200 -11.10 -35.99 2.05
N LEU A 201 -10.98 -34.69 2.32
CA LEU A 201 -9.78 -33.92 1.98
C LEU A 201 -8.55 -34.37 2.77
N GLN A 202 -8.70 -34.72 4.05
CA GLN A 202 -7.59 -35.23 4.87
C GLN A 202 -7.10 -36.60 4.39
N ASP A 203 -8.00 -37.50 4.00
CA ASP A 203 -7.63 -38.81 3.46
C ASP A 203 -6.90 -38.68 2.11
N GLN A 204 -7.34 -37.75 1.26
CA GLN A 204 -6.63 -37.42 0.02
C GLN A 204 -5.22 -36.86 0.27
N LEU A 205 -5.06 -36.01 1.29
CA LEU A 205 -3.75 -35.49 1.68
C LEU A 205 -2.87 -36.63 2.22
N ARG A 206 -3.39 -37.45 3.13
CA ARG A 206 -2.67 -38.57 3.75
C ARG A 206 -2.19 -39.59 2.72
N THR A 207 -3.07 -39.98 1.79
CA THR A 207 -2.71 -40.91 0.70
C THR A 207 -1.65 -40.33 -0.23
N ARG A 208 -1.67 -39.02 -0.53
CA ARG A 208 -0.57 -38.39 -1.28
C ARG A 208 0.76 -38.46 -0.54
N PHE A 209 0.77 -38.17 0.77
CA PHE A 209 2.00 -38.22 1.58
C PHE A 209 2.53 -39.65 1.79
N THR A 210 1.65 -40.64 1.95
CA THR A 210 2.10 -42.04 2.05
C THR A 210 2.66 -42.54 0.72
N ARG A 211 2.02 -42.22 -0.42
CA ARG A 211 2.49 -42.62 -1.75
C ARG A 211 3.84 -42.00 -2.10
N SER A 212 4.12 -40.77 -1.66
CA SER A 212 5.45 -40.17 -1.85
C SER A 212 6.55 -40.87 -1.05
N ASN A 213 6.23 -41.45 0.10
CA ASN A 213 7.20 -42.20 0.89
C ASN A 213 7.42 -43.64 0.37
N THR A 214 6.39 -44.29 -0.20
CA THR A 214 6.53 -45.67 -0.73
C THR A 214 7.39 -45.73 -2.00
N VAL A 215 7.53 -44.62 -2.74
CA VAL A 215 8.45 -44.53 -3.91
C VAL A 215 9.92 -44.48 -3.47
N LEU A 216 10.21 -44.13 -2.22
CA LEU A 216 11.57 -44.08 -1.66
C LEU A 216 12.04 -45.39 -1.04
N ASP A 217 11.17 -46.42 -0.94
CA ASP A 217 11.45 -47.71 -0.27
C ASP A 217 11.42 -48.93 -1.22
N GLN A 218 11.46 -48.72 -2.54
CA GLN A 218 11.54 -49.83 -3.51
C GLN A 218 12.94 -50.48 -3.45
N PRO A 219 13.10 -51.74 -3.03
CA PRO A 219 14.41 -52.38 -3.00
C PRO A 219 14.91 -52.68 -4.43
N PRO A 220 16.21 -52.54 -4.70
CA PRO A 220 16.79 -52.77 -6.03
C PRO A 220 16.75 -54.26 -6.42
N GLN A 221 16.44 -54.52 -7.69
CA GLN A 221 16.53 -55.84 -8.32
C GLN A 221 17.99 -56.32 -8.38
N PRO A 222 18.27 -57.64 -8.26
CA PRO A 222 19.64 -58.16 -8.33
C PRO A 222 20.11 -58.22 -9.78
N GLN A 223 21.25 -57.59 -10.07
CA GLN A 223 22.01 -57.77 -11.31
C GLN A 223 23.40 -58.35 -11.00
N ASP A 224 23.82 -59.24 -11.90
CA ASP A 224 24.86 -60.24 -11.77
C ASP A 224 26.31 -59.72 -11.80
N SER A 225 27.14 -60.34 -10.95
CA SER A 225 28.55 -60.79 -11.10
C SER A 225 29.72 -59.88 -11.59
N LEU A 226 30.66 -59.65 -10.65
CA LEU A 226 32.16 -59.72 -10.69
C LEU A 226 33.01 -58.70 -11.51
N PRO A 227 34.34 -58.50 -11.23
CA PRO A 227 35.16 -58.46 -9.98
C PRO A 227 36.08 -57.17 -9.91
N PRO A 228 37.02 -57.00 -8.95
CA PRO A 228 37.46 -55.68 -8.47
C PRO A 228 38.73 -55.11 -9.14
N GLU A 229 38.78 -53.79 -9.31
CA GLU A 229 39.98 -53.03 -9.66
C GLU A 229 40.28 -51.96 -8.59
N ALA A 230 41.58 -51.78 -8.33
CA ALA A 230 42.18 -51.18 -7.14
C ALA A 230 41.93 -49.65 -6.98
N PRO A 231 42.13 -49.09 -5.77
CA PRO A 231 41.72 -47.72 -5.46
C PRO A 231 42.73 -46.67 -5.98
N ALA A 232 42.23 -45.72 -6.76
CA ALA A 232 42.92 -44.47 -7.11
C ALA A 232 42.60 -43.37 -6.07
N PRO A 233 43.52 -42.42 -5.84
CA PRO A 233 43.50 -41.50 -4.70
C PRO A 233 42.40 -40.43 -4.80
N ALA A 234 41.86 -40.06 -3.63
CA ALA A 234 40.81 -39.06 -3.47
C ALA A 234 41.28 -37.64 -3.83
N PRO A 235 40.42 -36.80 -4.44
CA PRO A 235 40.67 -35.37 -4.58
C PRO A 235 40.53 -34.64 -3.21
N PRO A 236 41.19 -33.48 -3.04
CA PRO A 236 41.21 -32.74 -1.78
C PRO A 236 39.82 -32.19 -1.43
N VAL A 237 39.47 -32.36 -0.16
CA VAL A 237 38.25 -31.89 0.48
C VAL A 237 38.48 -30.46 0.93
N ASP A 238 37.83 -29.48 0.29
CA ASP A 238 37.72 -28.13 0.85
C ASP A 238 36.72 -28.17 2.01
N GLY A 239 37.23 -27.84 3.20
CA GLY A 239 36.47 -27.79 4.44
C GLY A 239 35.47 -26.62 4.43
N GLN A 240 34.18 -26.96 4.44
CA GLN A 240 33.12 -26.01 4.77
C GLN A 240 33.04 -25.92 6.30
N ASP A 241 33.60 -24.87 6.89
CA ASP A 241 33.56 -24.61 8.33
C ASP A 241 32.10 -24.41 8.83
N PRO A 242 31.67 -25.06 9.93
CA PRO A 242 30.35 -24.89 10.53
C PRO A 242 30.15 -23.54 11.26
N ALA A 243 30.99 -22.55 10.98
CA ALA A 243 30.96 -21.20 11.55
C ALA A 243 30.06 -20.23 10.76
N ASP A 244 29.90 -20.43 9.44
CA ASP A 244 29.10 -19.53 8.59
C ASP A 244 27.59 -19.59 8.86
N ALA A 245 27.08 -20.76 9.27
CA ALA A 245 25.66 -20.94 9.57
C ALA A 245 25.23 -20.24 10.88
N ARG A 246 26.17 -19.94 11.78
CA ARG A 246 25.92 -19.17 13.01
C ARG A 246 25.99 -17.66 12.75
N GLY A 247 26.97 -17.22 11.96
CA GLY A 247 27.10 -15.81 11.55
C GLY A 247 25.89 -15.31 10.75
N ALA A 248 25.34 -16.14 9.85
CA ALA A 248 24.13 -15.77 9.12
C ALA A 248 22.93 -15.54 10.06
N LYS A 249 22.72 -16.42 11.05
CA LYS A 249 21.60 -16.31 12.00
C LYS A 249 21.73 -15.10 12.92
N GLU A 250 22.94 -14.75 13.34
CA GLU A 250 23.21 -13.55 14.15
C GLU A 250 23.07 -12.25 13.33
N PHE A 251 23.55 -12.24 12.08
CA PHE A 251 23.40 -11.10 11.19
C PHE A 251 21.93 -10.78 10.84
N PHE A 252 21.10 -11.82 10.70
CA PHE A 252 19.65 -11.64 10.53
C PHE A 252 18.94 -11.17 11.81
N ALA A 253 19.40 -11.57 12.99
CA ALA A 253 18.80 -11.18 14.27
C ALA A 253 19.13 -9.73 14.69
N GLU A 254 20.31 -9.22 14.36
CA GLU A 254 20.72 -7.84 14.70
C GLU A 254 20.01 -6.79 13.84
N ARG A 255 19.74 -7.09 12.56
CA ARG A 255 19.13 -6.13 11.63
C ARG A 255 17.65 -5.87 11.85
N TRP A 256 16.94 -6.76 12.54
CA TRP A 256 15.49 -6.67 12.74
C TRP A 256 15.08 -6.09 14.10
N LYS A 257 16.01 -5.99 15.06
CA LYS A 257 15.78 -5.37 16.38
C LYS A 257 15.42 -3.86 16.34
N PRO A 258 16.03 -3.00 15.49
CA PRO A 258 15.61 -1.60 15.42
C PRO A 258 14.31 -1.36 14.64
N LEU A 259 13.81 -2.34 13.88
CA LEU A 259 12.53 -2.24 13.15
C LEU A 259 11.32 -2.66 13.99
N ALA A 260 11.51 -3.45 15.05
CA ALA A 260 10.46 -3.77 16.01
C ALA A 260 10.00 -2.53 16.80
N VAL A 261 10.88 -1.55 17.02
CA VAL A 261 10.55 -0.27 17.68
C VAL A 261 9.77 0.66 16.75
N ALA A 262 9.92 0.54 15.42
CA ALA A 262 9.11 1.28 14.44
C ALA A 262 7.74 0.62 14.16
N ALA A 263 7.63 -0.70 14.28
CA ALA A 263 6.35 -1.41 14.17
C ALA A 263 5.35 -1.04 15.29
N GLY A 264 5.86 -0.64 16.46
CA GLY A 264 5.03 -0.16 17.58
C GLY A 264 4.32 1.17 17.30
N SER A 265 4.89 2.07 16.49
CA SER A 265 4.31 3.41 16.25
C SER A 265 3.24 3.42 15.15
N ALA A 266 3.32 2.51 14.18
CA ALA A 266 2.29 2.37 13.14
C ALA A 266 0.97 1.78 13.70
N ALA A 267 1.06 0.87 14.67
CA ALA A 267 -0.12 0.31 15.33
C ALA A 267 -0.88 1.35 16.16
N ALA A 268 -0.17 2.27 16.83
CA ALA A 268 -0.77 3.36 17.60
C ALA A 268 -1.47 4.41 16.71
N ALA A 269 -0.85 4.77 15.58
CA ALA A 269 -1.46 5.68 14.60
C ALA A 269 -2.71 5.07 13.95
N GLY A 270 -2.68 3.78 13.63
CA GLY A 270 -3.83 3.06 13.07
C GLY A 270 -5.01 2.91 14.06
N ALA A 271 -4.72 2.67 15.33
CA ALA A 271 -5.73 2.63 16.39
C ALA A 271 -6.40 4.00 16.61
N PHE A 272 -5.61 5.09 16.60
CA PHE A 272 -6.12 6.46 16.74
C PHE A 272 -6.98 6.89 15.55
N LEU A 273 -6.62 6.47 14.32
CA LEU A 273 -7.41 6.73 13.11
C LEU A 273 -8.74 5.95 13.11
N ARG A 274 -8.74 4.74 13.68
CA ARG A 274 -9.94 3.89 13.83
C ARG A 274 -10.90 4.42 14.90
N GLU A 275 -10.38 5.06 15.95
CA GLU A 275 -11.21 5.70 16.98
C GLU A 275 -11.85 7.01 16.46
N LEU A 276 -11.16 7.77 15.61
CA LEU A 276 -11.68 8.99 14.98
C LEU A 276 -12.78 8.76 13.93
N THR A 277 -12.87 7.53 13.40
CA THR A 277 -13.86 7.15 12.39
C THR A 277 -15.05 6.38 12.96
N LYS A 278 -15.02 6.04 14.26
CA LYS A 278 -16.18 5.58 15.01
C LYS A 278 -16.90 6.77 15.66
N LYS A 279 -17.80 7.38 14.91
CA LYS A 279 -18.98 8.05 15.45
C LYS A 279 -20.17 7.69 14.56
#